data_AF-A0A231HN29-F1
#
_entry.id   AF-A0A231HN29-F1
#
_cell.length_a   1.000
_cell.length_b   1.000
_cell.length_c   1.000
_cell.angle_alpha   90.00
_cell.angle_beta   90.00
_cell.angle_gamma   90.00
#
_symmetry.space_group_name_H-M   'P 1'
#
loop_
_entity.id
_entity.type
_entity.pdbx_description
1 polymer ?
#
loop_
_entity_poly.entity_id
_entity_poly.type
_entity_poly.pdbx_seq_one_letter_code
_entity_poly.pdbx_strand_id
1 'polypeptide(L)'
;MSQGGRTATGVGAGAAVGAGLGAIIGDSSKAALIGAGIGAVAGAIAGYNWTGIKNDVQQSGATSLGVDVVEMPDGTLKVLIPSHVSFDTGKYALKPELLPVLDSVARALTQHPELRAKAIGYTDSTGTAQVNQTLSVNRARAVTDYIAARGISGTRLMSEGRGPSNPIADNSTPEGRAMNRRVELFLYAVR
;
A
#
# COMPACT_ATOMS: atom_id res chain seq x y z
N MET A 1 36.17 37.04 -8.41
CA MET A 1 35.89 35.74 -7.78
C MET A 1 34.52 35.80 -7.13
N SER A 2 33.78 34.68 -7.25
CA SER A 2 32.47 34.34 -6.68
C SER A 2 31.21 34.96 -7.27
N GLN A 3 30.55 34.16 -8.12
CA GLN A 3 29.13 34.20 -8.39
C GLN A 3 28.31 33.73 -7.16
N GLY A 4 27.05 34.13 -7.08
CA GLY A 4 26.06 33.63 -6.12
C GLY A 4 24.65 33.97 -6.58
N GLY A 5 24.19 33.29 -7.64
CA GLY A 5 22.83 33.43 -8.16
C GLY A 5 21.80 32.82 -7.20
N ARG A 6 20.78 33.60 -6.84
CA ARG A 6 19.55 33.10 -6.22
C ARG A 6 18.61 32.68 -7.34
N THR A 7 18.57 31.38 -7.64
CA THR A 7 17.55 30.81 -8.53
C THR A 7 16.33 30.46 -7.69
N ALA A 8 15.33 31.35 -7.72
CA ALA A 8 13.96 31.01 -7.36
C ALA A 8 13.36 30.24 -8.55
N THR A 9 13.27 28.92 -8.46
CA THR A 9 12.68 28.10 -9.52
C THR A 9 11.24 27.78 -9.18
N GLY A 10 10.32 28.35 -9.96
CA GLY A 10 8.89 28.17 -9.83
C GLY A 10 8.42 26.73 -10.06
N VAL A 11 7.37 26.37 -9.34
CA VAL A 11 6.61 25.14 -9.57
C VAL A 11 5.66 25.39 -10.73
N GLY A 12 6.04 24.93 -11.91
CA GLY A 12 5.17 24.86 -13.08
C GLY A 12 4.37 23.57 -13.07
N ALA A 13 3.05 23.70 -13.00
CA ALA A 13 2.07 22.63 -13.06
C ALA A 13 2.16 21.82 -14.37
N GLY A 14 2.03 20.49 -14.27
CA GLY A 14 1.88 19.62 -15.43
C GLY A 14 1.52 18.19 -15.07
N ALA A 15 0.40 17.73 -15.65
CA ALA A 15 -0.15 16.37 -15.66
C ALA A 15 -1.01 15.93 -14.45
N ALA A 16 -2.27 16.37 -14.49
CA ALA A 16 -3.41 15.67 -13.90
C ALA A 16 -3.78 14.46 -14.77
N VAL A 17 -3.69 13.23 -14.25
CA VAL A 17 -4.60 12.10 -14.54
C VAL A 17 -4.49 11.08 -13.39
N GLY A 18 -5.58 10.84 -12.66
CA GLY A 18 -5.67 9.80 -11.64
C GLY A 18 -6.50 10.21 -10.43
N ALA A 19 -7.79 10.48 -10.63
CA ALA A 19 -8.72 10.82 -9.57
C ALA A 19 -8.99 9.61 -8.67
N GLY A 20 -8.24 9.53 -7.56
CA GLY A 20 -8.43 8.59 -6.46
C GLY A 20 -7.36 8.84 -5.43
N LEU A 21 -7.70 9.58 -4.36
CA LEU A 21 -6.81 10.09 -3.30
C LEU A 21 -6.05 11.38 -3.64
N GLY A 22 -6.75 12.51 -3.67
CA GLY A 22 -6.09 13.81 -3.70
C GLY A 22 -7.04 14.97 -3.41
N ALA A 23 -7.18 15.33 -2.13
CA ALA A 23 -7.34 16.71 -1.62
C ALA A 23 -7.95 16.70 -0.21
N ILE A 24 -7.11 16.75 0.83
CA ILE A 24 -7.31 17.71 1.92
C ILE A 24 -5.92 18.25 2.27
N ILE A 25 -5.52 19.31 1.57
CA ILE A 25 -4.41 20.17 2.00
C ILE A 25 -5.03 21.19 2.96
N GLY A 26 -4.62 21.13 4.22
CA GLY A 26 -4.89 22.12 5.25
C GLY A 26 -3.57 22.54 5.89
N ASP A 27 -3.35 23.84 5.91
CA ASP A 27 -2.23 24.64 6.39
C ASP A 27 -1.44 24.12 7.62
N SER A 28 -0.18 24.53 7.72
CA SER A 28 0.73 24.47 8.90
C SER A 28 1.41 23.13 9.27
N SER A 29 2.70 23.03 8.90
CA SER A 29 3.79 22.53 9.77
C SER A 29 3.70 21.11 10.37
N LYS A 30 2.90 20.20 9.82
CA LYS A 30 2.94 18.76 10.15
C LYS A 30 2.79 17.91 8.88
N ALA A 31 3.76 18.01 7.99
CA ALA A 31 4.00 17.03 6.92
C ALA A 31 4.53 15.70 7.48
N ALA A 32 3.86 15.17 8.49
CA ALA A 32 4.20 13.94 9.19
C ALA A 32 2.89 13.28 9.67
N LEU A 33 2.02 12.86 8.75
CA LEU A 33 0.95 11.92 9.11
C LEU A 33 0.42 11.04 7.97
N ILE A 34 0.90 11.20 6.73
CA ILE A 34 0.76 10.17 5.68
C ILE A 34 2.08 9.38 5.62
N GLY A 35 2.45 8.75 6.73
CA GLY A 35 3.75 8.06 6.86
C GLY A 35 3.83 7.04 7.99
N ALA A 36 2.74 6.78 8.71
CA ALA A 36 2.74 5.88 9.86
C ALA A 36 2.66 4.37 9.49
N GLY A 37 2.70 4.00 8.20
CA GLY A 37 2.73 2.59 7.76
C GLY A 37 4.14 1.97 7.78
N ILE A 38 5.16 2.80 7.57
CA ILE A 38 6.56 2.39 7.33
C ILE A 38 7.53 3.19 8.20
N GLY A 39 7.11 3.68 9.37
CA GLY A 39 8.02 4.39 10.30
C GLY A 39 9.17 3.53 10.87
N ALA A 40 9.30 2.27 10.46
CA ALA A 40 10.27 1.31 11.03
C ALA A 40 10.86 0.31 10.03
N VAL A 41 10.82 0.55 8.71
CA VAL A 41 11.61 -0.28 7.79
C VAL A 41 13.01 0.31 7.67
N ALA A 42 13.81 0.07 8.71
CA ALA A 42 15.25 0.31 8.68
C ALA A 42 15.87 -0.58 7.59
N GLY A 43 15.99 -0.05 6.37
CA GLY A 43 16.53 -0.80 5.24
C GLY A 43 16.06 -0.34 3.87
N ALA A 44 14.95 0.40 3.77
CA ALA A 44 14.44 0.90 2.50
C ALA A 44 15.45 1.85 1.83
N ILE A 45 15.94 1.48 0.65
CA ILE A 45 16.75 2.37 -0.20
C ILE A 45 15.81 3.40 -0.84
N ALA A 46 15.98 4.68 -0.51
CA ALA A 46 15.35 5.74 -1.29
C ALA A 46 15.92 5.73 -2.72
N GLY A 47 15.05 5.72 -3.74
CA GLY A 47 15.44 5.79 -5.16
C GLY A 47 15.43 4.46 -5.93
N TYR A 48 14.69 3.45 -5.48
CA TYR A 48 14.45 2.24 -6.29
C TYR A 48 13.60 2.57 -7.53
N ASN A 49 13.92 2.00 -8.69
CA ASN A 49 13.13 2.24 -9.91
C ASN A 49 11.88 1.34 -9.95
N TRP A 50 10.74 1.89 -9.53
CA TRP A 50 9.47 1.16 -9.48
C TRP A 50 8.72 1.07 -10.81
N THR A 51 9.20 1.71 -11.87
CA THR A 51 8.43 1.88 -13.12
C THR A 51 7.98 0.55 -13.71
N GLY A 52 8.88 -0.43 -13.81
CA GLY A 52 8.56 -1.76 -14.34
C GLY A 52 7.54 -2.50 -13.47
N ILE A 53 7.78 -2.57 -12.17
CA ILE A 53 6.90 -3.25 -11.21
C ILE A 53 5.51 -2.60 -11.18
N LYS A 54 5.44 -1.27 -11.19
CA LYS A 54 4.18 -0.53 -11.23
C LYS A 54 3.37 -0.87 -12.47
N ASN A 55 4.01 -0.89 -13.63
CA ASN A 55 3.36 -1.25 -14.89
C ASN A 55 2.86 -2.70 -14.87
N ASP A 56 3.67 -3.64 -14.38
CA ASP A 56 3.31 -5.05 -14.29
C ASP A 56 2.11 -5.28 -13.36
N VAL A 57 2.07 -4.60 -12.22
CA VAL A 57 0.94 -4.67 -11.29
C VAL A 57 -0.30 -4.04 -11.93
N GLN A 58 -0.19 -2.90 -12.61
CA GLN A 58 -1.33 -2.28 -13.29
C GLN A 58 -1.89 -3.16 -14.42
N GLN A 59 -1.02 -3.82 -15.19
CA GLN A 59 -1.40 -4.74 -16.27
C GLN A 59 -2.06 -6.03 -15.77
N SER A 60 -1.94 -6.37 -14.48
CA SER A 60 -2.62 -7.54 -13.89
C SER A 60 -4.13 -7.37 -13.71
N GLY A 61 -4.69 -6.21 -14.07
CA GLY A 61 -6.09 -5.86 -13.82
C GLY A 61 -6.30 -5.09 -12.50
N ALA A 62 -5.23 -4.74 -11.79
CA ALA A 62 -5.29 -3.98 -10.53
C ALA A 62 -6.21 -2.75 -10.63
N THR A 63 -6.05 -1.91 -11.66
CA THR A 63 -6.88 -0.71 -11.84
C THR A 63 -8.37 -1.03 -11.97
N SER A 64 -8.73 -2.11 -12.66
CA SER A 64 -10.14 -2.53 -12.82
C SER A 64 -10.77 -3.01 -11.51
N LEU A 65 -9.95 -3.41 -10.55
CA LEU A 65 -10.35 -3.83 -9.21
C LEU A 65 -10.30 -2.67 -8.19
N GLY A 66 -9.96 -1.45 -8.63
CA GLY A 66 -9.72 -0.33 -7.73
C GLY A 66 -8.49 -0.51 -6.85
N VAL A 67 -7.53 -1.32 -7.28
CA VAL A 67 -6.23 -1.47 -6.61
C VAL A 67 -5.30 -0.38 -7.13
N ASP A 68 -4.94 0.56 -6.24
CA ASP A 68 -4.02 1.64 -6.57
C ASP A 68 -2.57 1.25 -6.30
N VAL A 69 -1.65 1.69 -7.16
CA VAL A 69 -0.21 1.45 -7.02
C VAL A 69 0.50 2.80 -6.97
N VAL A 70 1.00 3.14 -5.80
CA VAL A 70 1.51 4.48 -5.48
C VAL A 70 2.90 4.37 -4.88
N GLU A 71 3.86 5.11 -5.42
CA GLU A 71 5.15 5.30 -4.79
C GLU A 71 5.01 6.28 -3.62
N MET A 72 5.49 5.86 -2.47
CA MET A 72 5.41 6.63 -1.23
C MET A 72 6.62 7.55 -1.08
N PRO A 73 6.51 8.68 -0.34
CA PRO A 73 7.63 9.60 -0.13
C PRO A 73 8.87 8.97 0.52
N ASP A 74 8.71 7.83 1.21
CA ASP A 74 9.81 7.06 1.81
C ASP A 74 10.51 6.10 0.83
N GLY A 75 10.14 6.12 -0.46
CA GLY A 75 10.73 5.32 -1.53
C GLY A 75 10.16 3.91 -1.66
N THR A 76 9.14 3.55 -0.88
CA THR A 76 8.45 2.26 -1.02
C THR A 76 7.36 2.30 -2.09
N LEU A 77 7.01 1.14 -2.64
CA LEU A 77 5.83 1.01 -3.50
C LEU A 77 4.68 0.44 -2.69
N LYS A 78 3.58 1.20 -2.59
CA LYS A 78 2.34 0.77 -1.94
C LYS A 78 1.33 0.29 -2.98
N VAL A 79 0.90 -0.96 -2.83
CA VAL A 79 -0.26 -1.54 -3.52
C VAL A 79 -1.43 -1.50 -2.54
N LEU A 80 -2.37 -0.59 -2.78
CA LEU A 80 -3.58 -0.38 -1.97
C LEU A 80 -4.67 -1.33 -2.45
N ILE A 81 -5.03 -2.31 -1.63
CA ILE A 81 -5.92 -3.39 -1.99
C ILE A 81 -7.25 -3.23 -1.23
N PRO A 82 -8.35 -2.80 -1.87
CA PRO A 82 -9.64 -2.66 -1.19
C PRO A 82 -10.19 -4.02 -0.75
N SER A 83 -10.81 -4.09 0.43
CA SER A 83 -11.30 -5.39 0.94
C SER A 83 -12.43 -5.98 0.11
N HIS A 84 -13.27 -5.17 -0.54
CA HIS A 84 -14.46 -5.66 -1.27
C HIS A 84 -14.11 -6.47 -2.54
N VAL A 85 -12.96 -6.19 -3.15
CA VAL A 85 -12.41 -7.00 -4.26
C VAL A 85 -11.54 -8.16 -3.78
N SER A 86 -11.20 -8.18 -2.49
CA SER A 86 -10.21 -9.10 -1.94
C SER A 86 -10.82 -10.19 -1.07
N PHE A 87 -11.89 -9.88 -0.35
CA PHE A 87 -12.49 -10.71 0.67
C PHE A 87 -14.01 -10.48 0.73
N ASP A 88 -14.76 -11.53 1.05
CA ASP A 88 -16.13 -11.36 1.48
C ASP A 88 -16.20 -10.70 2.87
N THR A 89 -17.35 -10.13 3.22
CA THR A 89 -17.63 -9.57 4.54
C THR A 89 -17.33 -10.57 5.65
N GLY A 90 -16.55 -10.15 6.65
CA GLY A 90 -16.16 -10.98 7.79
C GLY A 90 -15.20 -12.13 7.46
N LYS A 91 -14.83 -12.33 6.18
CA LYS A 91 -13.91 -13.38 5.75
C LYS A 91 -12.52 -12.82 5.46
N TYR A 92 -11.56 -13.74 5.39
CA TYR A 92 -10.16 -13.51 5.05
C TYR A 92 -9.66 -14.45 3.94
N ALA A 93 -10.55 -15.24 3.33
CA ALA A 93 -10.23 -16.00 2.13
C ALA A 93 -10.11 -15.06 0.93
N LEU A 94 -8.99 -15.13 0.21
CA LEU A 94 -8.74 -14.32 -0.97
C LEU A 94 -9.73 -14.67 -2.07
N LYS A 95 -10.27 -13.65 -2.72
CA LYS A 95 -11.11 -13.83 -3.90
C LYS A 95 -10.25 -14.08 -5.16
N PRO A 96 -10.72 -14.91 -6.12
CA PRO A 96 -9.98 -15.24 -7.35
C PRO A 96 -9.54 -14.02 -8.16
N GLU A 97 -10.32 -12.94 -8.15
CA GLU A 97 -10.06 -11.74 -8.94
C GLU A 97 -8.78 -11.01 -8.51
N LEU A 98 -8.40 -11.10 -7.24
CA LEU A 98 -7.17 -10.47 -6.72
C LEU A 98 -5.90 -11.27 -7.07
N LEU A 99 -6.04 -12.55 -7.43
CA LEU A 99 -4.93 -13.47 -7.60
C LEU A 99 -3.90 -13.01 -8.66
N PRO A 100 -4.31 -12.54 -9.86
CA PRO A 100 -3.37 -12.02 -10.86
C PRO A 100 -2.53 -10.83 -10.35
N VAL A 101 -3.13 -9.98 -9.50
CA VAL A 101 -2.41 -8.86 -8.87
C VAL A 101 -1.32 -9.40 -7.95
N LEU A 102 -1.64 -10.37 -7.09
CA LEU A 102 -0.65 -10.96 -6.19
C LEU A 102 0.41 -11.77 -6.94
N ASP A 103 0.06 -12.42 -8.05
CA ASP A 103 1.01 -13.11 -8.92
C ASP A 103 1.99 -12.11 -9.57
N SER A 104 1.53 -10.90 -9.94
CA SER A 104 2.42 -9.84 -10.44
C SER A 104 3.43 -9.37 -9.38
N VAL A 105 2.99 -9.22 -8.13
CA VAL A 105 3.87 -8.88 -7.00
C VAL A 105 4.86 -10.03 -6.73
N ALA A 106 4.41 -11.27 -6.75
CA ALA A 106 5.28 -12.43 -6.57
C ALA A 106 6.35 -12.51 -7.67
N ARG A 107 5.99 -12.25 -8.94
CA ARG A 107 6.97 -12.16 -10.04
C ARG A 107 8.00 -11.07 -9.80
N ALA A 108 7.59 -9.88 -9.36
CA ALA A 108 8.51 -8.80 -9.01
C ALA A 108 9.48 -9.21 -7.89
N LEU A 109 8.99 -9.86 -6.83
CA LEU A 109 9.83 -10.36 -5.74
C LEU A 109 10.80 -11.47 -6.19
N THR A 110 10.42 -12.29 -7.16
CA THR A 110 11.30 -13.31 -7.76
C THR A 110 12.40 -12.65 -8.59
N GLN A 111 12.07 -11.67 -9.43
CA GLN A 111 13.03 -10.98 -10.30
C GLN A 111 13.99 -10.07 -9.52
N HIS A 112 13.57 -9.59 -8.35
CA HIS A 112 14.32 -8.66 -7.52
C HIS A 112 14.52 -9.23 -6.11
N PRO A 113 15.56 -10.07 -5.89
CA PRO A 113 15.82 -10.76 -4.62
C PRO A 113 16.09 -9.83 -3.42
N GLU A 114 16.52 -8.60 -3.68
CA GLU A 114 16.72 -7.51 -2.72
C GLU A 114 15.38 -6.96 -2.20
N LEU A 115 14.27 -7.19 -2.89
CA LEU A 115 12.97 -6.70 -2.43
C LEU A 115 12.42 -7.53 -1.27
N ARG A 116 11.61 -6.88 -0.46
CA ARG A 116 10.85 -7.46 0.64
C ARG A 116 9.42 -6.92 0.54
N ALA A 117 8.48 -7.62 1.15
CA ALA A 117 7.07 -7.21 1.16
C ALA A 117 6.51 -7.17 2.58
N LYS A 118 5.69 -6.16 2.86
CA LYS A 118 4.94 -6.05 4.11
C LYS A 118 3.46 -5.80 3.80
N ALA A 119 2.58 -6.69 4.24
CA ALA A 119 1.13 -6.50 4.17
C ALA A 119 0.62 -5.94 5.51
N ILE A 120 -0.20 -4.89 5.46
CA ILE A 120 -0.87 -4.32 6.63
C ILE A 120 -2.37 -4.33 6.41
N GLY A 121 -3.10 -5.06 7.25
CA GLY A 121 -4.55 -5.15 7.18
C GLY A 121 -5.22 -4.07 8.03
N TYR A 122 -6.31 -3.52 7.52
CA TYR A 122 -7.16 -2.55 8.21
C TYR A 122 -8.64 -2.92 8.08
N THR A 123 -9.44 -2.50 9.05
CA THR A 123 -10.90 -2.60 9.06
C THR A 123 -11.53 -1.21 9.15
N ASP A 124 -12.84 -1.15 9.01
CA ASP A 124 -13.61 -0.01 9.52
C ASP A 124 -13.84 -0.16 11.04
N SER A 125 -14.52 0.82 11.64
CA SER A 125 -14.80 0.85 13.07
C SER A 125 -16.01 0.03 13.52
N THR A 126 -16.62 -0.78 12.65
CA THR A 126 -17.79 -1.60 12.99
C THR A 126 -17.37 -2.84 13.77
N GLY A 127 -18.11 -3.21 14.81
CA GLY A 127 -17.80 -4.36 15.65
C GLY A 127 -16.75 -4.08 16.74
N THR A 128 -16.26 -5.13 17.38
CA THR A 128 -15.31 -4.98 18.50
C THR A 128 -13.88 -4.82 18.00
N ALA A 129 -13.07 -4.08 18.76
CA ALA A 129 -11.65 -3.89 18.45
C ALA A 129 -10.90 -5.22 18.31
N GLN A 130 -11.22 -6.21 19.14
CA GLN A 130 -10.56 -7.52 19.09
C GLN A 130 -10.93 -8.33 17.83
N VAL A 131 -12.20 -8.34 17.42
CA VAL A 131 -12.63 -8.99 16.17
C VAL A 131 -11.95 -8.32 14.97
N ASN A 132 -11.93 -6.99 14.95
CA ASN A 132 -11.29 -6.22 13.89
C ASN A 132 -9.77 -6.45 13.84
N GLN A 133 -9.12 -6.55 15.00
CA GLN A 133 -7.70 -6.87 15.07
C GLN A 133 -7.43 -8.24 14.47
N THR A 134 -8.14 -9.29 14.91
CA THR A 134 -8.00 -10.65 14.36
C THR A 134 -8.28 -10.69 12.86
N LEU A 135 -9.34 -10.04 12.40
CA LEU A 135 -9.70 -10.00 10.98
C LEU A 135 -8.61 -9.32 10.14
N SER A 136 -8.09 -8.19 10.61
CA SER A 136 -7.04 -7.45 9.92
C SER A 136 -5.73 -8.25 9.81
N VAL A 137 -5.32 -8.95 10.89
CA VAL A 137 -4.15 -9.83 10.89
C VAL A 137 -4.32 -10.96 9.90
N ASN A 138 -5.48 -11.64 9.92
CA ASN A 138 -5.74 -12.77 9.04
C ASN A 138 -5.76 -12.37 7.56
N ARG A 139 -6.31 -11.19 7.22
CA ARG A 139 -6.32 -10.68 5.85
C ARG A 139 -4.91 -10.33 5.35
N ALA A 140 -4.12 -9.66 6.18
CA ALA A 140 -2.73 -9.36 5.84
C ALA A 140 -1.91 -10.65 5.64
N ARG A 141 -2.11 -11.63 6.54
CA ARG A 141 -1.47 -12.95 6.45
C ARG A 141 -1.90 -13.71 5.20
N ALA A 142 -3.18 -13.71 4.84
CA ALA A 142 -3.66 -14.39 3.63
C ALA A 142 -2.96 -13.87 2.37
N VAL A 143 -2.73 -12.55 2.27
CA VAL A 143 -1.97 -11.94 1.17
C VAL A 143 -0.52 -12.45 1.15
N THR A 144 0.18 -12.45 2.30
CA THR A 144 1.57 -12.93 2.35
C THR A 144 1.69 -14.43 2.13
N ASP A 145 0.78 -15.24 2.67
CA ASP A 145 0.79 -16.70 2.53
C ASP A 145 0.57 -17.08 1.06
N TYR A 146 -0.28 -16.35 0.34
CA TYR A 146 -0.45 -16.54 -1.10
C TYR A 146 0.84 -16.24 -1.87
N ILE A 147 1.50 -15.12 -1.59
CA ILE A 147 2.78 -14.76 -2.23
C ILE A 147 3.87 -15.79 -1.88
N ALA A 148 3.92 -16.26 -0.63
CA ALA A 148 4.85 -17.31 -0.21
C ALA A 148 4.66 -18.61 -0.99
N ALA A 149 3.41 -18.99 -1.27
CA ALA A 149 3.07 -20.17 -2.08
C ALA A 149 3.54 -20.06 -3.54
N ARG A 150 4.00 -18.89 -4.01
CA ARG A 150 4.64 -18.68 -5.32
C ARG A 150 6.17 -18.78 -5.26
N GLY A 151 6.73 -19.26 -4.13
CA GLY A 151 8.16 -19.51 -3.97
C GLY A 151 8.93 -18.38 -3.31
N ILE A 152 8.27 -17.35 -2.80
CA ILE A 152 8.95 -16.27 -2.06
C ILE A 152 9.21 -16.73 -0.62
N SER A 153 10.47 -16.65 -0.19
CA SER A 153 10.85 -17.00 1.19
C SER A 153 10.05 -16.20 2.21
N GLY A 154 9.51 -16.86 3.24
CA GLY A 154 8.77 -16.21 4.32
C GLY A 154 9.60 -15.17 5.08
N THR A 155 10.93 -15.29 5.09
CA THR A 155 11.82 -14.26 5.67
C THR A 155 11.78 -12.92 4.92
N ARG A 156 11.26 -12.92 3.69
CA ARG A 156 11.08 -11.73 2.86
C ARG A 156 9.71 -11.09 3.00
N LEU A 157 8.82 -11.71 3.77
CA LEU A 157 7.41 -11.37 3.86
C LEU A 157 7.05 -11.06 5.31
N MET A 158 6.38 -9.94 5.52
CA MET A 158 5.87 -9.54 6.82
C MET A 158 4.37 -9.27 6.73
N SER A 159 3.61 -9.64 7.76
CA SER A 159 2.20 -9.28 7.87
C SER A 159 1.93 -8.61 9.22
N GLU A 160 1.07 -7.60 9.21
CA GLU A 160 0.64 -6.86 10.39
C GLU A 160 -0.86 -6.58 10.27
N GLY A 161 -1.60 -6.68 11.39
CA GLY A 161 -2.99 -6.22 11.45
C GLY A 161 -3.08 -4.98 12.32
N ARG A 162 -3.89 -4.01 11.90
CA ARG A 162 -4.07 -2.73 12.59
C ARG A 162 -5.52 -2.45 12.98
N GLY A 163 -6.42 -3.39 12.75
CA GLY A 163 -7.85 -3.23 13.03
C GLY A 163 -8.38 -1.90 12.48
N PRO A 164 -9.17 -1.13 13.26
CA PRO A 164 -9.75 0.14 12.81
C PRO A 164 -8.82 1.35 12.95
N SER A 165 -7.56 1.15 13.36
CA SER A 165 -6.62 2.26 13.54
C SER A 165 -6.20 2.86 12.19
N ASN A 166 -5.75 4.13 12.21
CA ASN A 166 -5.31 4.84 11.01
C ASN A 166 -6.35 4.83 9.86
N PRO A 167 -7.58 5.31 10.11
CA PRO A 167 -8.57 5.45 9.05
C PRO A 167 -8.09 6.45 8.00
N ILE A 168 -8.36 6.15 6.73
CA ILE A 168 -8.06 7.02 5.58
C ILE A 168 -9.30 7.80 5.12
N ALA A 169 -10.47 7.46 5.65
CA ALA A 169 -11.73 8.12 5.40
C ALA A 169 -12.64 8.08 6.64
N ASP A 170 -13.72 8.86 6.60
CA ASP A 170 -14.68 8.94 7.71
C ASP A 170 -15.41 7.61 7.94
N ASN A 171 -15.36 7.09 9.16
CA ASN A 171 -16.08 5.85 9.52
C ASN A 171 -17.60 6.07 9.70
N SER A 172 -18.06 7.32 9.77
CA SER A 172 -19.48 7.63 9.89
C SER A 172 -20.25 7.29 8.61
N THR A 173 -19.61 7.36 7.43
CA THR A 173 -20.25 7.12 6.13
C THR A 173 -20.01 5.69 5.61
N PRO A 174 -20.98 5.08 4.89
CA PRO A 174 -20.77 3.78 4.24
C PRO A 174 -19.56 3.76 3.29
N GLU A 175 -19.36 4.84 2.55
CA GLU A 175 -18.28 5.02 1.58
C GLU A 175 -16.92 5.10 2.29
N GLY A 176 -16.83 5.86 3.37
CA GLY A 176 -15.59 5.97 4.14
C GLY A 176 -15.23 4.68 4.87
N ARG A 177 -16.22 3.95 5.40
CA ARG A 177 -15.99 2.58 5.90
C ARG A 177 -15.46 1.66 4.80
N ALA A 178 -15.99 1.75 3.57
CA ALA A 178 -15.53 0.95 2.45
C ALA A 178 -14.06 1.22 2.09
N MET A 179 -13.63 2.49 2.14
CA MET A 179 -12.22 2.88 1.95
C MET A 179 -11.33 2.38 3.10
N ASN A 180 -11.80 2.43 4.35
CA ASN A 180 -11.02 1.99 5.51
C ASN A 180 -10.77 0.48 5.53
N ARG A 181 -11.71 -0.32 5.00
CA ARG A 181 -11.54 -1.77 4.81
C ARG A 181 -10.57 -2.05 3.67
N ARG A 182 -9.28 -2.23 3.98
CA ARG A 182 -8.22 -2.42 2.98
C ARG A 182 -7.06 -3.25 3.50
N VAL A 183 -6.23 -3.74 2.59
CA VAL A 183 -4.89 -4.22 2.87
C VAL A 183 -3.92 -3.30 2.12
N GLU A 184 -2.89 -2.81 2.80
CA GLU A 184 -1.80 -2.07 2.18
C GLU A 184 -0.60 -3.02 2.06
N LEU A 185 -0.19 -3.32 0.83
CA LEU A 185 0.98 -4.14 0.55
C LEU A 185 2.13 -3.24 0.11
N PHE A 186 3.19 -3.19 0.90
CA PHE A 186 4.37 -2.39 0.64
C PHE A 186 5.50 -3.25 0.10
N LEU A 187 6.12 -2.83 -0.98
CA LEU A 187 7.39 -3.35 -1.47
C LEU A 187 8.51 -2.36 -1.15
N TYR A 188 9.64 -2.88 -0.67
CA TYR A 188 10.81 -2.09 -0.32
C TYR A 188 12.09 -2.88 -0.57
N ALA A 189 13.13 -2.21 -1.04
CA ALA A 189 14.45 -2.79 -1.22
C ALA A 189 15.22 -2.80 0.10
N VAL A 190 15.96 -3.87 0.38
CA VAL A 190 16.95 -3.92 1.46
C VAL A 190 18.37 -4.06 0.89
N ARG A 191 19.38 -3.55 1.61
CA ARG A 191 20.79 -3.75 1.26
C ARG A 191 21.32 -5.10 1.72
#